data_AF-A0A5J4NF02-F1
#
_entry.id   AF-A0A5J4NF02-F1
#
_cell.length_a   1.000
_cell.length_b   1.000
_cell.length_c   1.000
_cell.angle_alpha   90.00
_cell.angle_beta   90.00
_cell.angle_gamma   90.00
#
_symmetry.space_group_name_H-M   'P 1'
#
loop_
_entity.id
_entity.type
_entity.pdbx_description
1 polymer ?
#
loop_
_entity_poly.entity_id
_entity_poly.type
_entity_poly.pdbx_seq_one_letter_code
_entity_poly.pdbx_strand_id
1 'polypeptide(L)'
;MKFNKAKFRLGDKFAPYFSSQYPIFLTEGRSLFCGRNVEDSVQITALNTETFTQTCKLMDDDKITSFVVNLRDSTIFIALKNLLIKKVEFPSLKVAK
;
A
#
# COMPACT_ATOMS: atom_id res chain seq x y z
N MET A 1 -1.52 28.46 14.89
CA MET A 1 -2.04 27.62 13.80
C MET A 1 -2.60 26.34 14.40
N LYS A 2 -3.92 26.11 14.35
CA LYS A 2 -4.53 24.86 14.82
C LYS A 2 -4.53 23.87 13.66
N PHE A 3 -3.75 22.79 13.76
CA PHE A 3 -3.82 21.70 12.79
C PHE A 3 -5.09 20.90 13.05
N ASN A 4 -6.01 20.86 12.07
CA ASN A 4 -7.09 19.88 12.09
C ASN A 4 -6.48 18.50 11.86
N LYS A 5 -6.35 17.72 12.94
CA LYS A 5 -5.82 16.36 12.90
C LYS A 5 -7.00 15.41 12.70
N ALA A 6 -7.26 15.04 11.46
CA ALA A 6 -8.14 13.90 11.18
C ALA A 6 -7.39 12.61 11.59
N LYS A 7 -8.02 11.77 12.42
CA LYS A 7 -7.47 10.49 12.87
C LYS A 7 -8.43 9.40 12.44
N PHE A 8 -7.89 8.35 11.83
CA PHE A 8 -8.67 7.21 11.37
C PHE A 8 -8.09 5.94 11.96
N ARG A 9 -8.97 5.10 12.52
CA ARG A 9 -8.60 3.76 12.97
C ARG A 9 -8.80 2.82 11.79
N LEU A 10 -7.72 2.25 11.27
CA LEU A 10 -7.83 1.13 10.35
C LEU A 10 -8.51 -0.02 11.11
N GLY A 11 -9.59 -0.59 10.55
CA GLY A 11 -10.43 -1.57 11.26
C GLY A 11 -9.60 -2.76 11.77
N ASP A 12 -10.02 -3.45 12.83
CA ASP A 12 -9.18 -4.42 13.55
C ASP A 12 -8.68 -5.64 12.71
N LYS A 13 -9.25 -5.87 11.52
CA LYS A 13 -8.67 -6.80 10.50
C LYS A 13 -7.37 -6.28 9.86
N PHE A 14 -7.07 -5.00 10.09
CA PHE A 14 -5.94 -4.20 9.65
C PHE A 14 -5.15 -3.67 10.85
N ALA A 15 -4.65 -4.52 11.75
CA ALA A 15 -3.65 -4.08 12.74
C ALA A 15 -2.41 -3.57 11.99
N PRO A 16 -2.24 -2.26 11.75
CA PRO A 16 -1.29 -1.80 10.77
C PRO A 16 0.08 -1.79 11.44
N TYR A 17 0.94 -2.72 11.04
CA TYR A 17 2.38 -2.58 11.29
C TYR A 17 2.92 -1.53 10.32
N PHE A 18 2.66 -0.27 10.63
CA PHE A 18 3.38 0.85 10.01
C PHE A 18 4.82 0.77 10.50
N SER A 19 5.70 0.20 9.67
CA SER A 19 7.12 0.12 9.94
C SER A 19 7.83 1.22 9.18
N SER A 20 8.90 1.78 9.75
CA SER A 20 9.84 2.63 9.00
C SER A 20 10.40 1.90 7.76
N GLN A 21 10.40 0.57 7.78
CA GLN A 21 10.77 -0.28 6.66
C GLN A 21 9.79 -0.23 5.48
N TYR A 22 8.52 0.12 5.73
CA TYR A 22 7.45 0.17 4.73
C TYR A 22 6.69 1.50 4.84
N PRO A 23 7.27 2.59 4.32
CA PRO A 23 6.70 3.92 4.50
C PRO A 23 5.36 4.07 3.78
N ILE A 24 4.65 5.14 4.13
CA ILE A 24 3.40 5.53 3.50
C ILE A 24 3.73 6.38 2.27
N PHE A 25 3.17 6.04 1.12
CA PHE A 25 3.33 6.78 -0.12
C PHE A 25 2.03 7.48 -0.48
N LEU A 26 2.07 8.79 -0.73
CA LEU A 26 0.94 9.57 -1.23
C LEU A 26 1.20 9.91 -2.70
N THR A 27 0.35 9.43 -3.60
CA THR A 27 0.48 9.72 -5.02
C THR A 27 -0.29 10.99 -5.41
N GLU A 28 0.11 11.61 -6.52
CA GLU A 28 -0.56 12.79 -7.09
C GLU A 28 -2.02 12.49 -7.45
N GLY A 29 -2.31 11.24 -7.81
CA GLY A 29 -3.66 10.71 -8.02
C GLY A 29 -4.50 10.53 -6.73
N ARG A 30 -4.06 11.08 -5.59
CA ARG A 30 -4.78 11.04 -4.30
C ARG A 30 -5.04 9.63 -3.75
N SER A 31 -4.14 8.70 -4.04
CA SER A 31 -4.13 7.37 -3.42
C SER A 31 -3.03 7.29 -2.36
N LEU A 32 -3.35 6.69 -1.22
CA LEU A 32 -2.41 6.42 -0.15
C LEU A 32 -2.02 4.95 -0.18
N PHE A 33 -0.74 4.64 -0.37
CA PHE A 33 -0.23 3.27 -0.32
C PHE A 33 0.52 3.03 0.98
N CYS A 34 0.28 1.88 1.59
CA CYS A 34 1.03 1.43 2.76
C CYS A 34 1.28 -0.08 2.69
N GLY A 35 2.41 -0.50 3.23
CA GLY A 35 2.77 -1.91 3.38
C GLY A 35 2.60 -2.35 4.82
N ARG A 36 2.08 -3.56 5.03
CA ARG A 36 2.01 -4.21 6.33
C ARG A 36 2.67 -5.57 6.26
N ASN A 37 3.47 -5.92 7.27
CA ASN A 37 3.92 -7.28 7.45
C ASN A 37 2.80 -8.13 8.08
N VAL A 38 2.34 -9.16 7.38
CA VAL A 38 1.37 -10.16 7.83
C VAL A 38 2.06 -11.52 7.70
N GLU A 39 2.26 -12.21 8.82
CA GLU A 39 2.81 -13.58 8.82
C GLU A 39 4.10 -13.68 7.97
N ASP A 40 5.02 -12.76 8.19
CA ASP A 40 6.29 -12.64 7.45
C ASP A 40 6.16 -12.27 5.97
N SER A 41 5.04 -11.78 5.46
CA SER A 41 4.90 -11.26 4.09
C SER A 41 4.39 -9.82 4.04
N VAL A 42 4.88 -9.02 3.11
CA VAL A 42 4.36 -7.65 2.92
C VAL A 42 3.08 -7.69 2.10
N GLN A 43 1.99 -7.18 2.67
CA GLN A 43 0.76 -6.87 1.97
C GLN A 43 0.73 -5.37 1.67
N ILE A 44 0.53 -4.99 0.41
CA ILE A 44 0.43 -3.59 -0.01
C ILE A 44 -1.06 -3.23 -0.14
N THR A 45 -1.47 -2.15 0.51
CA THR A 45 -2.85 -1.67 0.50
C THR A 45 -2.90 -0.24 -0.03
N ALA A 46 -3.85 0.04 -0.92
CA ALA A 46 -4.19 1.38 -1.37
C ALA A 46 -5.46 1.86 -0.67
N LEU A 47 -5.47 3.11 -0.22
CA LEU A 47 -6.60 3.78 0.42
C LEU A 47 -6.99 5.03 -0.37
N ASN A 48 -8.29 5.34 -0.37
CA ASN A 48 -8.77 6.66 -0.75
C ASN A 48 -8.33 7.68 0.32
N THR A 49 -7.81 8.84 -0.08
CA THR A 49 -7.24 9.83 0.85
C THR A 49 -8.27 10.68 1.59
N GLU A 50 -9.51 10.73 1.12
CA GLU A 50 -10.58 11.51 1.73
C GLU A 50 -11.34 10.67 2.76
N THR A 51 -11.66 9.42 2.40
CA THR A 51 -12.46 8.51 3.25
C THR A 51 -11.61 7.51 4.02
N PHE A 52 -10.33 7.34 3.67
CA PHE A 52 -9.43 6.30 4.20
C PHE A 52 -9.95 4.87 4.00
N THR A 53 -10.88 4.67 3.06
CA THR A 53 -11.39 3.35 2.71
C THR A 53 -10.42 2.63 1.81
N GLN A 54 -10.25 1.32 2.01
CA GLN A 54 -9.44 0.49 1.12
C GLN A 54 -10.01 0.48 -0.30
N THR A 55 -9.18 0.83 -1.27
CA THR A 55 -9.50 0.80 -2.70
C THR A 55 -8.86 -0.41 -3.39
N CYS A 56 -7.71 -0.87 -2.91
CA CYS A 56 -7.02 -2.01 -3.48
C CYS A 56 -6.16 -2.74 -2.44
N LYS A 57 -5.93 -4.03 -2.68
CA LYS A 57 -5.00 -4.87 -1.94
C LYS A 57 -4.17 -5.64 -2.96
N LEU A 58 -2.85 -5.54 -2.85
CA LEU A 58 -1.87 -6.25 -3.66
C LEU A 58 -1.12 -7.25 -2.78
N MET A 59 -1.08 -8.49 -3.27
CA MET A 59 -0.32 -9.62 -2.76
C MET A 59 0.39 -10.28 -3.95
N ASP A 60 1.39 -11.09 -3.66
CA ASP A 60 2.07 -11.90 -4.66
C ASP A 60 2.15 -13.35 -4.16
N ASP A 61 2.27 -14.30 -5.09
CA ASP A 61 2.41 -15.73 -4.76
C ASP A 61 3.71 -16.00 -4.00
N ASP A 62 4.75 -15.20 -4.25
CA ASP A 62 5.98 -15.20 -3.45
C ASP A 62 6.01 -14.06 -2.43
N LYS A 63 6.81 -14.22 -1.38
CA LYS A 63 6.94 -13.23 -0.30
C LYS A 63 7.50 -11.91 -0.84
N ILE A 64 6.69 -10.86 -0.79
CA ILE A 64 7.14 -9.47 -0.97
C ILE A 64 8.03 -9.10 0.22
N THR A 65 9.24 -8.62 -0.08
CA THR A 65 10.25 -8.20 0.92
C THR A 65 10.36 -6.69 1.04
N SER A 66 10.05 -5.95 -0.05
CA SER A 66 10.00 -4.50 -0.06
C SER A 66 9.22 -4.01 -1.29
N PHE A 67 8.82 -2.73 -1.27
CA PHE A 67 8.18 -2.08 -2.39
C PHE A 67 8.46 -0.58 -2.39
N VAL A 68 8.32 0.03 -3.56
CA VAL A 68 8.32 1.48 -3.75
C VAL A 68 7.19 1.87 -4.69
N VAL A 69 6.65 3.08 -4.51
CA VAL A 69 5.59 3.63 -5.35
C VAL A 69 6.09 4.88 -6.05
N ASN A 70 5.92 4.93 -7.37
CA ASN A 70 6.11 6.15 -8.14
C ASN A 70 4.96 7.11 -7.84
N LEU A 71 5.28 8.26 -7.25
CA LEU A 71 4.27 9.21 -6.78
C LEU A 71 3.50 9.90 -7.91
N ARG A 72 4.07 9.97 -9.13
CA ARG A 72 3.44 10.63 -10.27
C ARG A 72 2.37 9.76 -10.92
N ASP A 73 2.73 8.53 -11.28
CA ASP A 73 1.88 7.63 -12.07
C ASP A 73 1.30 6.45 -11.26
N SER A 74 1.59 6.39 -9.95
CA SER A 74 1.17 5.31 -9.05
C SER A 74 1.68 3.91 -9.44
N THR A 75 2.71 3.80 -10.29
CA THR A 75 3.38 2.52 -10.57
C THR A 75 4.04 1.99 -9.29
N ILE A 76 3.86 0.70 -9.01
CA ILE A 76 4.43 0.03 -7.84
C ILE A 76 5.53 -0.92 -8.33
N PHE A 77 6.70 -0.86 -7.70
CA PHE A 77 7.75 -1.86 -7.87
C PHE A 77 7.85 -2.68 -6.60
N ILE A 78 7.81 -4.01 -6.74
CA ILE A 78 7.92 -4.95 -5.61
C ILE A 78 9.13 -5.83 -5.78
N ALA A 79 9.86 -6.07 -4.68
CA ALA A 79 10.94 -7.04 -4.62
C ALA A 79 10.46 -8.30 -3.89
N LEU A 80 10.73 -9.46 -4.47
CA LEU A 80 10.30 -10.76 -3.97
C LEU A 80 11.46 -11.54 -3.34
N LYS A 81 11.14 -12.53 -2.50
CA LYS A 81 12.14 -13.37 -1.82
C LYS A 81 12.95 -14.21 -2.82
N ASN A 82 12.34 -14.62 -3.93
CA ASN A 82 12.99 -15.33 -5.04
C ASN A 82 13.89 -14.45 -5.93
N LEU A 83 14.23 -13.23 -5.47
CA LEU A 83 15.12 -12.29 -6.15
C LEU A 83 14.54 -11.71 -7.45
N LEU A 84 13.22 -11.76 -7.64
CA LEU A 84 12.55 -11.06 -8.74
C LEU A 84 12.08 -9.66 -8.34
N ILE A 85 12.09 -8.76 -9.32
CA ILE A 85 11.45 -7.44 -9.24
C ILE A 85 10.27 -7.42 -10.21
N LYS A 86 9.08 -7.05 -9.72
CA LYS A 86 7.88 -6.88 -10.55
C LYS A 86 7.46 -5.43 -10.60
N LYS A 87 7.03 -4.98 -11.78
CA LYS A 87 6.35 -3.69 -12.00
C LYS A 87 4.84 -3.95 -12.03
N VAL A 88 4.08 -3.21 -11.24
CA VAL A 88 2.62 -3.29 -11.17
C VAL A 88 2.06 -1.89 -11.43
N GLU A 89 1.18 -1.75 -12.42
CA GLU A 89 0.55 -0.47 -12.73
C GLU A 89 -0.68 -0.26 -11.84
N PHE A 90 -0.98 0.97 -11.41
CA PHE A 90 -2.19 1.25 -10.64
C PHE A 90 -3.04 2.29 -11.37
N PRO A 91 -4.36 2.06 -11.55
CA PRO A 91 -5.14 0.90 -11.12
C PRO A 91 -5.14 -0.21 -12.19
N SER A 92 -4.15 -1.10 -12.23
CA SER A 92 -4.20 -2.29 -13.09
C SER A 92 -4.67 -3.53 -12.33
N LEU A 93 -5.87 -3.45 -11.75
CA LEU A 93 -6.64 -4.62 -11.31
C LEU A 93 -8.10 -4.34 -11.63
N LYS A 94 -8.67 -5.14 -12.55
CA LYS A 94 -10.12 -5.24 -12.74
C LYS A 94 -10.75 -5.34 -11.34
N VAL A 95 -11.67 -4.43 -11.06
CA VAL A 95 -12.50 -4.47 -9.86
C VAL A 95 -13.00 -5.89 -9.71
N ALA A 96 -12.56 -6.60 -8.67
CA ALA A 96 -13.19 -7.85 -8.29
C ALA A 96 -14.66 -7.51 -8.01
N LYS A 97 -15.54 -7.98 -8.89
CA LYS A 97 -16.98 -8.00 -8.63
C LYS A 97 -17.27 -8.97 -7.50
#